data_AF-A0A7K3RSS0-F1
#
_entry.id   AF-A0A7K3RSS0-F1
#
_cell.length_a   1.000
_cell.length_b   1.000
_cell.length_c   1.000
_cell.angle_alpha   90.00
_cell.angle_beta   90.00
_cell.angle_gamma   90.00
#
_symmetry.space_group_name_H-M   'P 1'
#
loop_
_entity.id
_entity.type
_entity.pdbx_description
1 polymer ?
#
loop_
_entity_poly.entity_id
_entity_poly.type
_entity_poly.pdbx_seq_one_letter_code
_entity_poly.pdbx_strand_id
1 'polypeptide(L)'
;AVAADCADLAPDGVVRLNGRGRTGADLLHALFDAVYKAPGHRPDRDELLALVRGIGAVVTVDDLEIGGAALDDLLAATPECAFLLAATTETTPGVDAHLEEVLLAGLGRGASLALLEKVVDRPLTEEERNWAGDLWFESEGLPLRFVQAGSLLVQRDRLRAAPEEAFDEYDYFEPRADDAPPVPVAPTTASLDVPLPSLGEGAAPAELLASRLSEAARATLRFAVALGGEVPHQAHLP
;
A
#
# COMPACT_ATOMS: atom_id res chain seq x y z
N ALA A 1 -13.33 -9.08 13.03
CA ALA A 1 -12.61 -9.73 14.14
C ALA A 1 -12.26 -8.67 15.18
N VAL A 2 -11.18 -7.89 14.98
CA VAL A 2 -10.72 -6.87 15.94
C VAL A 2 -11.82 -5.94 16.47
N ALA A 3 -12.62 -5.31 15.60
CA ALA A 3 -13.69 -4.40 16.05
C ALA A 3 -14.78 -5.08 16.92
N ALA A 4 -15.04 -6.38 16.71
CA ALA A 4 -15.98 -7.12 17.54
C ALA A 4 -15.34 -7.52 18.88
N ASP A 5 -14.05 -7.84 18.87
CA ASP A 5 -13.29 -8.21 20.07
C ASP A 5 -13.04 -6.99 20.99
N CYS A 6 -13.05 -5.77 20.43
CA CYS A 6 -12.89 -4.52 21.17
C CYS A 6 -14.21 -3.90 21.69
N ALA A 7 -15.38 -4.51 21.42
CA ALA A 7 -16.67 -3.89 21.71
C ALA A 7 -16.89 -3.56 23.20
N ASP A 8 -16.36 -4.39 24.12
CA ASP A 8 -16.44 -4.16 25.57
C ASP A 8 -15.32 -3.26 26.11
N LEU A 9 -14.31 -2.96 25.28
CA LEU A 9 -13.12 -2.18 25.64
C LEU A 9 -13.17 -0.74 25.13
N ALA A 10 -13.81 -0.52 23.99
CA ALA A 10 -13.89 0.76 23.31
C ALA A 10 -15.35 1.09 22.99
N PRO A 11 -16.05 1.84 23.86
CA PRO A 11 -17.47 2.19 23.67
C PRO A 11 -17.74 2.93 22.36
N ASP A 12 -16.77 3.70 21.87
CA ASP A 12 -16.84 4.45 20.60
C ASP A 12 -16.22 3.67 19.42
N GLY A 13 -15.76 2.44 19.66
CA GLY A 13 -15.31 1.49 18.65
C GLY A 13 -13.85 1.64 18.23
N VAL A 14 -13.55 1.15 17.02
CA VAL A 14 -12.20 1.22 16.42
C VAL A 14 -12.19 2.28 15.33
N VAL A 15 -11.35 3.29 15.50
CA VAL A 15 -11.22 4.42 14.58
C VAL A 15 -9.87 4.34 13.86
N ARG A 16 -9.90 4.42 12.53
CA ARG A 16 -8.68 4.50 11.72
C ARG A 16 -8.48 5.92 11.22
N LEU A 17 -7.32 6.48 11.51
CA LEU A 17 -6.89 7.81 11.09
C LEU A 17 -5.66 7.70 10.18
N ASN A 18 -5.48 8.70 9.32
CA ASN A 18 -4.30 8.88 8.50
C ASN A 18 -3.50 10.07 9.06
N GLY A 19 -2.24 9.84 9.41
CA GLY A 19 -1.31 10.82 9.97
C GLY A 19 -0.46 11.55 8.95
N ARG A 20 -0.49 11.14 7.68
CA ARG A 20 0.35 11.68 6.62
C ARG A 20 0.02 13.15 6.35
N GLY A 21 1.00 14.03 6.53
CA GLY A 21 0.82 15.48 6.39
C GLY A 21 -0.19 16.07 7.37
N ARG A 22 -0.48 15.42 8.51
CA ARG A 22 -1.45 15.87 9.50
C ARG A 22 -0.78 16.39 10.77
N THR A 23 -1.32 17.47 11.31
CA THR A 23 -0.97 17.96 12.65
C THR A 23 -1.80 17.26 13.73
N GLY A 24 -1.40 17.39 15.00
CA GLY A 24 -2.19 16.86 16.12
C GLY A 24 -3.62 17.41 16.16
N ALA A 25 -3.81 18.69 15.79
CA ALA A 25 -5.14 19.29 15.69
C ALA A 25 -5.98 18.66 14.57
N ASP A 26 -5.38 18.37 13.42
CA ASP A 26 -6.07 17.69 12.32
C ASP A 26 -6.51 16.28 12.73
N LEU A 27 -5.66 15.56 13.49
CA LEU A 27 -5.98 14.23 14.02
C LEU A 27 -7.13 14.28 15.04
N LEU A 28 -7.15 15.27 15.93
CA LEU A 28 -8.25 15.46 16.89
C LEU A 28 -9.58 15.75 16.18
N HIS A 29 -9.56 16.60 15.14
CA HIS A 29 -10.75 16.84 14.33
C HIS A 29 -11.19 15.59 13.57
N ALA A 30 -10.25 14.83 12.99
CA ALA A 30 -10.56 13.59 12.29
C ALA A 30 -11.15 12.52 13.23
N LEU A 31 -10.65 12.43 14.47
CA LEU A 31 -11.21 11.56 15.51
C LEU A 31 -12.63 12.00 15.89
N PHE A 32 -12.84 13.30 16.15
CA PHE A 32 -14.15 13.86 16.42
C PHE A 32 -15.16 13.53 15.30
N ASP A 33 -14.78 13.79 14.05
CA ASP A 33 -15.65 13.56 12.89
C ASP A 33 -15.99 12.06 12.73
N ALA A 34 -15.02 11.18 12.97
CA ALA A 34 -15.21 9.73 12.86
C ALA A 34 -16.20 9.18 13.90
N VAL A 35 -16.13 9.65 15.14
CA VAL A 35 -16.95 9.16 16.26
C VAL A 35 -18.33 9.81 16.25
N TYR A 36 -18.39 11.13 16.21
CA TYR A 36 -19.65 11.87 16.32
C TYR A 36 -20.43 11.96 15.00
N LYS A 37 -19.80 11.64 13.86
CA LYS A 37 -20.43 11.67 12.53
C LYS A 37 -21.16 13.00 12.27
N ALA A 38 -20.46 14.10 12.52
CA ALA A 38 -21.03 15.45 12.48
C ALA A 38 -20.48 16.27 11.28
N PRO A 39 -20.76 15.87 10.02
CA PRO A 39 -20.24 16.58 8.86
C PRO A 39 -20.79 18.01 8.83
N GLY A 40 -19.91 18.99 9.04
CA GLY A 40 -20.24 20.42 9.04
C GLY A 40 -20.24 21.08 10.42
N HIS A 41 -20.06 20.32 11.51
CA HIS A 41 -19.72 20.92 12.80
C HIS A 41 -18.21 21.06 12.90
N ARG A 42 -17.73 22.28 13.10
CA ARG A 42 -16.30 22.53 13.33
C ARG A 42 -16.15 23.18 14.72
N PRO A 43 -16.00 22.37 15.77
CA PRO A 43 -15.84 22.90 17.11
C PRO A 43 -14.60 23.79 17.18
N ASP A 44 -14.65 24.81 18.04
CA ASP A 44 -13.44 25.54 18.38
C ASP A 44 -12.48 24.66 19.20
N ARG A 45 -11.30 25.19 19.54
CA ARG A 45 -10.28 24.41 20.22
C ARG A 45 -10.74 23.87 21.58
N ASP A 46 -11.41 24.70 22.38
CA ASP A 46 -11.79 24.32 23.74
C ASP A 46 -12.97 23.34 23.71
N GLU A 47 -13.92 23.56 22.79
CA GLU A 47 -15.02 22.63 22.53
C GLU A 47 -14.50 21.28 22.02
N LEU A 48 -13.57 21.27 21.06
CA LEU A 48 -12.98 20.05 20.52
C LEU A 48 -12.31 19.24 21.63
N LEU A 49 -11.47 19.89 22.45
CA LEU A 49 -10.77 19.23 23.56
C LEU A 49 -11.73 18.67 24.61
N ALA A 50 -12.87 19.33 24.87
CA ALA A 50 -13.89 18.81 25.77
C ALA A 50 -14.58 17.56 25.18
N LEU A 51 -14.90 17.57 23.89
CA LEU A 51 -15.58 16.47 23.20
C LEU A 51 -14.69 15.24 23.02
N VAL A 52 -13.45 15.42 22.61
CA VAL A 52 -12.50 14.31 22.37
C VAL A 52 -11.99 13.68 23.65
N ARG A 53 -12.01 14.41 24.77
CA ARG A 53 -11.64 13.86 26.08
C ARG A 53 -12.54 12.71 26.52
N GLY A 54 -13.81 12.73 26.11
CA GLY A 54 -14.79 11.70 26.44
C GLY A 54 -14.85 10.53 25.47
N ILE A 55 -14.05 10.55 24.38
CA ILE A 55 -14.05 9.48 23.40
C ILE A 55 -13.26 8.29 23.94
N GLY A 56 -13.94 7.16 24.13
CA GLY A 56 -13.36 5.87 24.47
C GLY A 56 -13.23 4.97 23.24
N ALA A 57 -12.15 5.13 22.47
CA ALA A 57 -11.92 4.39 21.23
C ALA A 57 -10.55 3.69 21.18
N VAL A 58 -10.45 2.62 20.39
CA VAL A 58 -9.13 2.15 19.90
C VAL A 58 -8.83 2.91 18.61
N VAL A 59 -7.79 3.73 18.61
CA VAL A 59 -7.43 4.58 17.49
C VAL A 59 -6.16 4.07 16.81
N THR A 60 -6.28 3.65 15.55
CA THR A 60 -5.12 3.30 14.72
C THR A 60 -4.73 4.51 13.87
N VAL A 61 -3.50 4.99 13.99
CA VAL A 61 -2.99 6.09 13.16
C VAL A 61 -1.94 5.55 12.20
N ASP A 62 -2.28 5.49 10.92
CA ASP A 62 -1.35 5.10 9.85
C ASP A 62 -0.48 6.29 9.45
N ASP A 63 0.79 6.05 9.10
CA ASP A 63 1.72 7.08 8.60
C ASP A 63 1.82 8.31 9.51
N LEU A 64 1.96 8.10 10.82
CA LEU A 64 2.15 9.17 11.79
C LEU A 64 3.47 9.91 11.55
N GLU A 65 3.38 11.23 11.37
CA GLU A 65 4.54 12.11 11.16
C GLU A 65 4.82 13.05 12.34
N ILE A 66 3.87 13.18 13.29
CA ILE A 66 4.08 13.98 14.52
C ILE A 66 4.74 13.13 15.61
N GLY A 67 5.66 13.74 16.36
CA GLY A 67 6.36 13.13 17.48
C GLY A 67 6.56 14.10 18.64
N GLY A 68 7.28 13.65 19.67
CA GLY A 68 7.61 14.45 20.86
C GLY A 68 6.38 15.12 21.49
N ALA A 69 6.51 16.40 21.84
CA ALA A 69 5.44 17.15 22.52
C ALA A 69 4.11 17.20 21.76
N ALA A 70 4.14 17.19 20.41
CA ALA A 70 2.90 17.19 19.62
C ALA A 70 2.14 15.85 19.76
N LEU A 71 2.87 14.74 19.90
CA LEU A 71 2.28 13.44 20.20
C LEU A 71 1.80 13.39 21.66
N ASP A 72 2.59 13.91 22.60
CA ASP A 72 2.20 13.97 24.01
C ASP A 72 0.90 14.79 24.19
N ASP A 73 0.75 15.91 23.49
CA ASP A 73 -0.46 16.73 23.49
C ASP A 73 -1.69 15.98 22.92
N LEU A 74 -1.51 15.19 21.85
CA LEU A 74 -2.57 14.36 21.27
C LEU A 74 -3.07 13.31 22.28
N LEU A 75 -2.14 12.60 22.91
CA LEU A 75 -2.45 11.57 23.90
C LEU A 75 -3.10 12.19 25.16
N ALA A 76 -2.59 13.32 25.64
CA ALA A 76 -3.15 14.03 26.79
C ALA A 76 -4.57 14.58 26.54
N ALA A 77 -4.89 14.92 25.29
CA ALA A 77 -6.23 15.37 24.90
C ALA A 77 -7.26 14.23 24.86
N THR A 78 -6.83 12.98 24.72
CA THR A 78 -7.68 11.80 24.48
C THR A 78 -7.42 10.68 25.50
N PRO A 79 -7.58 10.94 26.81
CA PRO A 79 -7.17 10.02 27.87
C PRO A 79 -7.93 8.69 27.89
N GLU A 80 -9.14 8.65 27.31
CA GLU A 80 -9.97 7.44 27.24
C GLU A 80 -9.69 6.60 25.98
N CYS A 81 -8.81 7.08 25.09
CA CYS A 81 -8.43 6.36 23.87
C CYS A 81 -7.20 5.47 24.10
N ALA A 82 -7.20 4.30 23.44
CA ALA A 82 -6.01 3.46 23.28
C ALA A 82 -5.46 3.62 21.85
N PHE A 83 -4.16 3.87 21.69
CA PHE A 83 -3.57 4.16 20.39
C PHE A 83 -2.69 3.01 19.88
N LEU A 84 -2.80 2.72 18.58
CA LEU A 84 -1.82 1.98 17.79
C LEU A 84 -1.27 2.91 16.71
N LEU A 85 0.01 3.20 16.77
CA LEU A 85 0.65 4.21 15.92
C LEU A 85 1.61 3.51 14.96
N ALA A 86 1.44 3.72 13.66
CA ALA A 86 2.41 3.32 12.65
C ALA A 86 3.18 4.57 12.21
N ALA A 87 4.47 4.63 12.54
CA ALA A 87 5.34 5.76 12.22
C ALA A 87 6.63 5.27 11.55
N THR A 88 7.28 6.15 10.80
CA THR A 88 8.67 5.93 10.37
C THR A 88 9.63 6.14 11.54
N THR A 89 10.83 5.55 11.47
CA THR A 89 11.86 5.68 12.51
C THR A 89 12.40 7.12 12.68
N GLU A 90 12.04 8.03 11.78
CA GLU A 90 12.38 9.46 11.87
C GLU A 90 11.50 10.19 12.89
N THR A 91 10.32 9.64 13.20
CA THR A 91 9.39 10.23 14.15
C THR A 91 9.90 10.01 15.56
N THR A 92 10.14 11.10 16.30
CA THR A 92 10.64 11.01 17.67
C THR A 92 9.52 10.54 18.61
N PRO A 93 9.75 9.50 19.45
CA PRO A 93 8.77 9.10 20.44
C PRO A 93 8.50 10.24 21.45
N GLY A 94 7.30 10.26 22.03
CA GLY A 94 6.94 11.16 23.12
C GLY A 94 7.78 10.86 24.38
N VAL A 95 8.12 11.88 25.16
CA VAL A 95 9.04 11.72 26.32
C VAL A 95 8.32 11.11 27.52
N ASP A 96 7.02 11.41 27.67
CA ASP A 96 6.15 10.96 28.77
C ASP A 96 5.10 9.94 28.31
N ALA A 97 5.13 9.55 27.04
CA ALA A 97 4.15 8.64 26.48
C ALA A 97 4.39 7.22 27.01
N HIS A 98 3.37 6.61 27.63
CA HIS A 98 3.35 5.19 27.97
C HIS A 98 3.22 4.31 26.71
N LEU A 99 4.10 4.52 25.75
CA LEU A 99 4.14 3.81 24.48
C LEU A 99 5.15 2.67 24.54
N GLU A 100 4.71 1.52 24.06
CA GLU A 100 5.61 0.40 23.75
C GLU A 100 6.02 0.51 22.28
N GLU A 101 7.33 0.62 22.04
CA GLU A 101 7.86 0.67 20.69
C GLU A 101 8.19 -0.73 20.17
N VAL A 102 7.62 -1.08 19.01
CA VAL A 102 7.91 -2.33 18.29
C VAL A 102 8.52 -1.98 16.95
N LEU A 103 9.84 -2.17 16.83
CA LEU A 103 10.56 -1.97 15.57
C LEU A 103 10.26 -3.10 14.59
N LEU A 104 9.75 -2.75 13.41
CA LEU A 104 9.49 -3.70 12.32
C LEU A 104 10.72 -3.82 11.43
N ALA A 105 11.44 -4.93 11.56
CA ALA A 105 12.53 -5.28 10.65
C ALA A 105 12.01 -5.82 9.31
N GLY A 106 12.90 -5.93 8.32
CA GLY A 106 12.63 -6.64 7.08
C GLY A 106 12.33 -8.13 7.30
N LEU A 107 11.71 -8.76 6.31
CA LEU A 107 11.37 -10.17 6.35
C LEU A 107 12.63 -11.04 6.31
N GLY A 108 12.61 -12.15 7.03
CA GLY A 108 13.61 -13.20 6.84
C GLY A 108 13.57 -13.77 5.41
N ARG A 109 14.69 -14.37 4.97
CA ARG A 109 14.82 -14.92 3.60
C ARG A 109 13.66 -15.85 3.23
N GLY A 110 13.31 -16.81 4.09
CA GLY A 110 12.22 -17.76 3.82
C GLY A 110 10.86 -17.08 3.66
N ALA A 111 10.53 -16.11 4.50
CA ALA A 111 9.28 -15.35 4.40
C ALA A 111 9.24 -14.47 3.14
N SER A 112 10.39 -13.94 2.72
CA SER A 112 10.52 -13.16 1.49
C SER A 112 10.27 -14.00 0.23
N LEU A 113 10.82 -15.22 0.19
CA LEU A 113 10.54 -16.17 -0.89
C LEU A 113 9.07 -16.61 -0.90
N ALA A 114 8.48 -16.87 0.27
CA ALA A 114 7.07 -17.24 0.38
C ALA A 114 6.13 -16.09 -0.07
N LEU A 115 6.49 -14.84 0.25
CA LEU A 115 5.77 -13.66 -0.24
C LEU A 115 5.86 -13.58 -1.78
N LEU A 116 7.04 -13.82 -2.34
CA LEU A 116 7.25 -13.80 -3.79
C LEU A 116 6.43 -14.89 -4.48
N GLU A 117 6.45 -16.14 -3.98
CA GLU A 117 5.61 -17.24 -4.48
C GLU A 117 4.12 -16.90 -4.44
N LYS A 118 3.67 -16.22 -3.39
CA LYS A 118 2.28 -15.79 -3.26
C LYS A 118 1.90 -14.71 -4.29
N VAL A 119 2.82 -13.83 -4.66
CA VAL A 119 2.58 -12.79 -5.67
C VAL A 119 2.57 -13.40 -7.08
N VAL A 120 3.47 -14.34 -7.35
CA VAL A 120 3.58 -15.00 -8.67
C VAL A 120 2.52 -16.11 -8.85
N ASP A 121 1.92 -16.59 -7.75
CA ASP A 121 0.90 -17.64 -7.70
C ASP A 121 1.35 -18.98 -8.28
N ARG A 122 2.64 -19.29 -8.11
CA ARG A 122 3.26 -20.57 -8.44
C ARG A 122 4.57 -20.77 -7.66
N PRO A 123 5.07 -22.01 -7.54
CA PRO A 123 6.42 -22.24 -7.04
C PRO A 123 7.47 -21.51 -7.87
N LEU A 124 8.50 -20.99 -7.21
CA LEU A 124 9.64 -20.39 -7.89
C LEU A 124 10.50 -21.49 -8.55
N THR A 125 11.13 -21.16 -9.68
CA THR A 125 12.21 -22.00 -10.23
C THR A 125 13.48 -21.89 -9.37
N GLU A 126 14.45 -22.78 -9.59
CA GLU A 126 15.75 -22.68 -8.89
C GLU A 126 16.48 -21.37 -9.22
N GLU A 127 16.42 -20.93 -10.48
CA GLU A 127 17.01 -19.65 -10.90
C GLU A 127 16.33 -18.46 -10.21
N GLU A 128 15.00 -18.47 -10.11
CA GLU A 128 14.23 -17.42 -9.43
C GLU A 128 14.48 -17.41 -7.92
N ARG A 129 14.68 -18.57 -7.28
CA ARG A 129 15.07 -18.67 -5.87
C ARG A 129 16.45 -18.08 -5.61
N ASN A 130 17.41 -18.34 -6.49
CA ASN A 130 18.76 -17.80 -6.38
C ASN A 130 18.75 -16.29 -6.57
N TRP A 131 18.07 -15.80 -7.61
CA TRP A 131 17.84 -14.37 -7.85
C TRP A 131 17.14 -13.66 -6.68
N ALA A 132 16.09 -14.28 -6.11
CA ALA A 132 15.40 -13.74 -4.93
C ALA A 132 16.29 -13.75 -3.68
N GLY A 133 17.25 -14.67 -3.59
CA GLY A 133 18.27 -14.69 -2.56
C GLY A 133 19.19 -13.48 -2.62
N ASP A 134 19.66 -13.14 -3.82
CA ASP A 134 20.48 -11.95 -4.05
C ASP A 134 19.68 -10.66 -3.77
N LEU A 135 18.42 -10.61 -4.22
CA LEU A 135 17.52 -9.49 -3.93
C LEU A 135 17.29 -9.32 -2.43
N TRP A 136 17.15 -10.42 -1.68
CA TRP A 136 16.97 -10.36 -0.22
C TRP A 136 18.18 -9.73 0.47
N PHE A 137 19.39 -10.05 0.01
CA PHE A 137 20.61 -9.47 0.56
C PHE A 137 20.67 -7.95 0.34
N GLU A 138 20.38 -7.49 -0.89
CA GLU A 138 20.41 -6.06 -1.23
C GLU A 138 19.26 -5.25 -0.59
N SER A 139 18.09 -5.86 -0.43
CA SER A 139 16.89 -5.18 0.10
C SER A 139 16.69 -5.37 1.59
N GLU A 140 17.53 -6.15 2.26
CA GLU A 140 17.40 -6.54 3.67
C GLU A 140 16.00 -7.09 4.01
N GLY A 141 15.34 -7.74 3.04
CA GLY A 141 14.01 -8.33 3.23
C GLY A 141 12.83 -7.35 3.22
N LEU A 142 12.99 -6.14 2.68
CA LEU A 142 11.89 -5.16 2.59
C LEU A 142 10.68 -5.74 1.83
N PRO A 143 9.49 -5.91 2.47
CA PRO A 143 8.34 -6.59 1.85
C PRO A 143 7.93 -6.01 0.49
N LEU A 144 7.91 -4.68 0.36
CA LEU A 144 7.53 -4.01 -0.89
C LEU A 144 8.43 -4.41 -2.07
N ARG A 145 9.73 -4.65 -1.82
CA ARG A 145 10.67 -5.08 -2.88
C ARG A 145 10.28 -6.43 -3.44
N PHE A 146 9.84 -7.36 -2.60
CA PHE A 146 9.39 -8.68 -3.03
C PHE A 146 8.04 -8.65 -3.75
N VAL A 147 7.12 -7.77 -3.34
CA VAL A 147 5.86 -7.56 -4.09
C VAL A 147 6.12 -7.02 -5.48
N GLN A 148 7.01 -6.03 -5.61
CA GLN A 148 7.36 -5.45 -6.90
C GLN A 148 8.17 -6.42 -7.77
N ALA A 149 9.12 -7.15 -7.19
CA ALA A 149 9.86 -8.21 -7.85
C ALA A 149 8.94 -9.32 -8.38
N GLY A 150 7.94 -9.72 -7.60
CA GLY A 150 6.93 -10.69 -8.05
C GLY A 150 6.12 -10.18 -9.24
N SER A 151 5.80 -8.88 -9.25
CA SER A 151 5.14 -8.24 -10.39
C SER A 151 6.00 -8.30 -11.66
N LEU A 152 7.33 -8.17 -11.55
CA LEU A 152 8.25 -8.35 -12.68
C LEU A 152 8.25 -9.79 -13.21
N LEU A 153 8.20 -10.79 -12.31
CA LEU A 153 8.11 -12.20 -12.69
C LEU A 153 6.78 -12.52 -13.38
N VAL A 154 5.66 -12.00 -12.87
CA VAL A 154 4.34 -12.16 -13.51
C VAL A 154 4.34 -11.55 -14.92
N GLN A 155 4.90 -10.36 -15.10
CA GLN A 155 5.03 -9.75 -16.43
C GLN A 155 5.91 -10.58 -17.36
N ARG A 156 7.03 -11.13 -16.86
CA ARG A 156 7.91 -12.01 -17.62
C ARG A 156 7.18 -13.28 -18.06
N ASP A 157 6.40 -13.89 -17.18
CA ASP A 157 5.63 -15.10 -17.50
C ASP A 157 4.59 -14.82 -18.60
N ARG A 158 3.92 -13.66 -18.55
CA ARG A 158 3.01 -13.22 -19.63
C ARG A 158 3.72 -13.07 -20.97
N LEU A 159 4.89 -12.43 -20.99
CA LEU A 159 5.70 -12.26 -22.21
C LEU A 159 6.14 -13.61 -22.81
N ARG A 160 6.39 -14.62 -21.96
CA ARG A 160 6.75 -15.97 -22.39
C ARG A 160 5.55 -16.73 -22.97
N ALA A 161 4.35 -16.52 -22.41
CA ALA A 161 3.13 -17.24 -22.78
C ALA A 161 2.42 -16.66 -24.00
N ALA A 162 2.38 -15.34 -24.16
CA ALA A 162 1.68 -14.68 -25.26
C ALA A 162 2.46 -13.43 -25.74
N PRO A 163 3.49 -13.61 -26.58
CA PRO A 163 4.28 -12.49 -27.11
C PRO A 163 3.46 -11.47 -27.90
N GLU A 164 2.38 -11.91 -28.55
CA GLU A 164 1.52 -11.12 -29.43
C GLU A 164 0.50 -10.28 -28.64
N GLU A 165 -0.07 -10.83 -27.55
CA GLU A 165 -1.01 -10.11 -26.65
C GLU A 165 -0.32 -9.11 -25.71
N ALA A 166 0.99 -9.24 -25.51
CA ALA A 166 1.76 -8.32 -24.66
C ALA A 166 1.93 -6.92 -25.28
N PHE A 167 1.62 -6.76 -26.57
CA PHE A 167 1.79 -5.51 -27.33
C PHE A 167 0.51 -5.00 -28.02
N ASP A 168 -0.60 -5.77 -28.04
CA ASP A 168 -1.85 -5.33 -28.69
C ASP A 168 -2.78 -4.58 -27.72
N GLU A 169 -2.68 -3.25 -27.78
CA GLU A 169 -3.51 -2.24 -27.09
C GLU A 169 -4.85 -1.93 -27.80
N TYR A 170 -5.32 -2.76 -28.74
CA TYR A 170 -6.54 -2.46 -29.50
C TYR A 170 -7.45 -3.67 -29.69
N ASP A 171 -8.27 -4.02 -28.70
CA ASP A 171 -9.57 -4.68 -29.00
C ASP A 171 -10.66 -4.64 -27.91
N TYR A 172 -10.61 -3.74 -26.91
CA TYR A 172 -11.65 -3.75 -25.85
C TYR A 172 -12.88 -2.89 -26.17
N PHE A 173 -12.91 -2.14 -27.28
CA PHE A 173 -14.00 -1.20 -27.60
C PHE A 173 -14.71 -1.44 -28.94
N GLU A 174 -14.29 -2.40 -29.76
CA GLU A 174 -15.08 -2.81 -30.93
C GLU A 174 -15.91 -4.06 -30.57
N PRO A 175 -17.26 -3.99 -30.56
CA PRO A 175 -18.06 -5.18 -30.35
C PRO A 175 -17.84 -6.12 -31.54
N ARG A 176 -17.23 -7.28 -31.28
CA ARG A 176 -17.12 -8.36 -32.25
C ARG A 176 -18.52 -8.69 -32.78
N ALA A 177 -18.71 -8.61 -34.09
CA ALA A 177 -19.95 -9.09 -34.71
C ALA A 177 -20.13 -10.57 -34.37
N ASP A 178 -21.33 -10.96 -33.90
CA ASP A 178 -21.66 -12.31 -33.41
C ASP A 178 -21.31 -13.45 -34.39
N ASP A 179 -21.15 -13.14 -35.69
CA ASP A 179 -20.88 -14.11 -36.77
C ASP A 179 -19.41 -14.17 -37.24
N ALA A 180 -18.47 -13.49 -36.57
CA ALA A 180 -17.06 -13.56 -36.99
C ALA A 180 -16.46 -14.95 -36.67
N PRO A 181 -15.80 -15.64 -37.65
CA PRO A 181 -15.15 -16.92 -37.40
C PRO A 181 -14.01 -16.78 -36.39
N PRO A 182 -13.80 -17.77 -35.49
CA PRO A 182 -12.68 -17.73 -34.55
C PRO A 182 -11.37 -17.61 -35.31
N VAL A 183 -10.51 -16.67 -34.90
CA VAL A 183 -9.18 -16.52 -35.46
C VAL A 183 -8.40 -17.81 -35.13
N PRO A 184 -7.82 -18.51 -36.12
CA PRO A 184 -7.07 -19.72 -35.84
C PRO A 184 -5.82 -19.35 -35.03
N VAL A 185 -5.82 -19.72 -33.74
CA VAL A 185 -4.66 -19.61 -32.87
C VAL A 185 -3.65 -20.65 -33.33
N ALA A 186 -2.60 -20.21 -34.04
CA ALA A 186 -1.48 -21.10 -34.33
C ALA A 186 -0.78 -21.44 -33.01
N PRO A 187 -0.43 -22.71 -32.74
CA PRO A 187 0.31 -23.05 -31.53
C PRO A 187 1.73 -22.48 -31.66
N THR A 188 1.99 -21.34 -31.03
CA THR A 188 3.32 -20.74 -30.96
C THR A 188 4.16 -21.55 -29.98
N THR A 189 4.85 -22.58 -30.48
CA THR A 189 5.72 -23.47 -29.68
C THR A 189 7.08 -22.86 -29.31
N ALA A 190 7.28 -21.57 -29.55
CA ALA A 190 8.49 -20.86 -29.16
C ALA A 190 8.18 -19.94 -27.98
N SER A 191 8.22 -20.49 -26.76
CA SER A 191 8.35 -19.64 -25.57
C SER A 191 9.57 -18.75 -25.77
N LEU A 192 9.37 -17.43 -25.86
CA LEU A 192 10.50 -16.51 -25.93
C LEU A 192 11.38 -16.72 -24.69
N ASP A 193 12.69 -16.87 -24.87
CA ASP A 193 13.61 -16.96 -23.74
C ASP A 193 13.80 -15.56 -23.15
N VAL A 194 12.81 -15.13 -22.36
CA VAL A 194 12.87 -13.85 -21.64
C VAL A 194 13.74 -14.06 -20.40
N PRO A 195 14.91 -13.41 -20.28
CA PRO A 195 15.79 -13.59 -19.13
C PRO A 195 15.13 -13.07 -17.85
N LEU A 196 15.67 -13.50 -16.70
CA LEU A 196 15.30 -12.87 -15.43
C LEU A 196 15.71 -11.39 -15.41
N PRO A 197 14.98 -10.52 -14.70
CA PRO A 197 15.45 -9.17 -14.45
C PRO A 197 16.82 -9.20 -13.79
N SER A 198 17.70 -8.26 -14.15
CA SER A 198 18.93 -8.05 -13.40
C SER A 198 18.64 -7.72 -11.94
N LEU A 199 19.64 -7.88 -11.06
CA LEU A 199 19.51 -7.52 -9.65
C LEU A 199 19.15 -6.04 -9.48
N GLY A 200 19.75 -5.16 -10.31
CA GLY A 200 19.42 -3.73 -10.33
C GLY A 200 17.96 -3.45 -10.71
N GLU A 201 17.44 -4.15 -11.73
CA GLU A 201 16.03 -4.04 -12.12
C GLU A 201 15.09 -4.61 -11.04
N GLY A 202 15.48 -5.68 -10.35
CA GLY A 202 14.75 -6.19 -9.19
C GLY A 202 14.73 -5.21 -8.00
N ALA A 203 15.86 -4.53 -7.77
CA ALA A 203 16.01 -3.54 -6.70
C ALA A 203 15.39 -2.18 -7.04
N ALA A 204 15.21 -1.83 -8.32
CA ALA A 204 14.56 -0.61 -8.78
C ALA A 204 13.51 -0.90 -9.86
N PRO A 205 12.41 -1.60 -9.51
CA PRO A 205 11.51 -2.21 -10.50
C PRO A 205 10.57 -1.20 -11.18
N ALA A 206 10.46 0.03 -10.67
CA ALA A 206 9.46 1.00 -11.10
C ALA A 206 9.52 1.31 -12.61
N GLU A 207 10.71 1.57 -13.15
CA GLU A 207 10.87 1.90 -14.57
C GLU A 207 10.53 0.70 -15.48
N LEU A 208 11.01 -0.49 -15.13
CA LEU A 208 10.75 -1.71 -15.91
C LEU A 208 9.28 -2.16 -15.81
N LEU A 209 8.65 -1.99 -14.65
CA LEU A 209 7.21 -2.22 -14.48
C LEU A 209 6.41 -1.25 -15.35
N ALA A 210 6.77 0.04 -15.32
CA ALA A 210 6.09 1.10 -16.05
C ALA A 210 6.28 1.00 -17.57
N SER A 211 7.43 0.53 -18.05
CA SER A 211 7.71 0.38 -19.49
C SER A 211 6.80 -0.65 -20.17
N ARG A 212 6.22 -1.57 -19.39
CA ARG A 212 5.31 -2.63 -19.83
C ARG A 212 3.83 -2.31 -19.57
N LEU A 213 3.52 -1.08 -19.15
CA LEU A 213 2.15 -0.58 -19.03
C LEU A 213 1.68 0.02 -20.37
N SER A 214 0.38 -0.05 -20.62
CA SER A 214 -0.26 0.63 -21.75
C SER A 214 -0.03 2.15 -21.70
N GLU A 215 -0.27 2.86 -22.80
CA GLU A 215 -0.12 4.32 -22.82
C GLU A 215 -1.05 5.00 -21.81
N ALA A 216 -2.32 4.57 -21.76
CA ALA A 216 -3.31 5.08 -20.81
C ALA A 216 -2.89 4.83 -19.33
N ALA A 217 -2.36 3.65 -19.03
CA ALA A 217 -1.88 3.32 -17.69
C ALA A 217 -0.64 4.17 -17.30
N ARG A 218 0.28 4.40 -18.25
CA ARG A 218 1.41 5.32 -18.04
C ARG A 218 0.97 6.77 -17.84
N ALA A 219 -0.05 7.23 -18.57
CA ALA A 219 -0.64 8.56 -18.37
C ALA A 219 -1.23 8.70 -16.96
N THR A 220 -2.01 7.71 -16.53
CA THR A 220 -2.57 7.66 -15.16
C THR A 220 -1.47 7.67 -14.10
N LEU A 221 -0.40 6.89 -14.29
CA LEU A 221 0.74 6.88 -13.38
C LEU A 221 1.43 8.24 -13.28
N ARG A 222 1.60 8.97 -14.39
CA ARG A 222 2.15 10.33 -14.37
C ARG A 222 1.29 11.28 -13.56
N PHE A 223 -0.04 11.21 -13.70
CA PHE A 223 -0.96 12.00 -12.88
C PHE A 223 -0.84 11.65 -11.39
N ALA A 224 -0.82 10.35 -11.06
CA ALA A 224 -0.68 9.92 -9.68
C ALA A 224 0.63 10.40 -9.04
N VAL A 225 1.75 10.31 -9.75
CA VAL A 225 3.04 10.83 -9.28
C VAL A 225 2.99 12.35 -9.06
N ALA A 226 2.36 13.10 -9.96
CA ALA A 226 2.21 14.55 -9.82
C ALA A 226 1.31 14.93 -8.61
N LEU A 227 0.39 14.04 -8.20
CA LEU A 227 -0.50 14.20 -7.05
C LEU A 227 0.03 13.53 -5.78
N GLY A 228 1.35 13.28 -5.68
CA GLY A 228 1.95 12.73 -4.46
C GLY A 228 1.63 11.26 -4.19
N GLY A 229 1.22 10.52 -5.22
CA GLY A 229 0.83 9.11 -5.16
C GLY A 229 -0.68 8.86 -5.13
N GLU A 230 -1.51 9.92 -5.09
CA GLU A 230 -2.96 9.77 -5.14
C GLU A 230 -3.44 9.47 -6.56
N VAL A 231 -4.23 8.41 -6.73
CA VAL A 231 -4.87 8.12 -8.02
C VAL A 231 -6.18 8.91 -8.09
N PRO A 232 -6.32 9.85 -9.04
CA PRO A 232 -7.55 10.62 -9.17
C PRO A 232 -8.71 9.70 -9.55
N HIS A 233 -9.90 9.99 -9.01
CA HIS A 233 -11.12 9.29 -9.41
C HIS A 233 -11.29 9.38 -10.93
N GLN A 234 -11.79 8.32 -11.58
CA GLN A 234 -11.97 8.27 -13.05
C GLN A 234 -12.74 9.46 -13.65
N ALA A 235 -13.58 10.12 -12.86
CA ALA A 235 -14.36 11.30 -13.25
C ALA A 235 -13.52 12.59 -13.36
N HIS A 236 -12.28 12.56 -12.88
CA HIS A 236 -11.34 13.69 -12.87
C HIS A 236 -10.15 13.46 -13.83
N LEU A 237 -10.13 12.35 -14.57
CA LEU A 237 -9.16 12.10 -15.64
C LEU A 237 -9.71 12.67 -16.97
N PRO A 238 -8.84 13.25 -17.82
CA PRO A 238 -9.22 13.87 -19.09
C PRO A 238 -9.71 12.88 -20.15
#